data_AF-A0A842YD91-F1
#
_entry.id   AF-A0A842YD91-F1
#
_cell.length_a   1.000
_cell.length_b   1.000
_cell.length_c   1.000
_cell.angle_alpha   90.00
_cell.angle_beta   90.00
_cell.angle_gamma   90.00
#
_symmetry.space_group_name_H-M   'P 1'
#
loop_
_entity.id
_entity.type
_entity.pdbx_description
1 polymer ?
#
loop_
_entity_poly.entity_id
_entity_poly.type
_entity_poly.pdbx_seq_one_letter_code
_entity_poly.pdbx_strand_id
1 'polypeptide(L)'
;MSNKRKAVFIVMDGVGDRPLHDLGGKTPLQAARTPVLDRLAKEGQNALMDVISPGITPGSDTAHLALFGYNPKEEYPGRGPLETLGTGLESKPGDVAFRANFATVDKD
;
A
#
# COMPACT_ATOMS: atom_id res chain seq x y z
N MET A 1 -7.08 9.13 34.83
CA MET A 1 -7.08 7.95 33.92
C MET A 1 -6.81 8.45 32.51
N SER A 2 -5.79 7.94 31.83
CA SER A 2 -5.53 8.29 30.42
C SER A 2 -6.64 7.72 29.55
N ASN A 3 -7.43 8.59 28.92
CA ASN A 3 -8.56 8.20 28.10
C ASN A 3 -8.04 7.77 26.71
N LYS A 4 -7.53 6.55 26.62
CA LYS A 4 -6.98 5.99 25.37
C LYS A 4 -8.09 5.93 24.32
N ARG A 5 -7.87 6.57 23.18
CA ARG A 5 -8.75 6.46 22.01
C ARG A 5 -8.30 5.29 21.14
N LYS A 6 -9.25 4.67 20.45
CA LYS A 6 -8.96 3.72 19.37
C LYS A 6 -8.68 4.50 18.09
N ALA A 7 -7.76 4.00 17.28
CA ALA A 7 -7.48 4.51 15.95
C ALA A 7 -7.89 3.48 14.91
N VAL A 8 -8.41 3.94 13.77
CA VAL A 8 -8.65 3.13 12.58
C VAL A 8 -7.81 3.72 11.47
N PHE A 9 -6.91 2.91 10.91
CA PHE A 9 -6.06 3.30 9.79
C PHE A 9 -6.55 2.58 8.52
N ILE A 10 -6.96 3.35 7.52
CA ILE A 10 -7.55 2.84 6.27
C ILE A 10 -6.59 3.15 5.14
N VAL A 11 -6.11 2.11 4.45
CA VAL A 11 -5.28 2.21 3.26
C VAL A 11 -6.15 1.90 2.05
N MET A 12 -6.27 2.86 1.13
CA MET A 12 -6.88 2.62 -0.19
C MET A 12 -5.74 2.32 -1.18
N ASP A 13 -5.57 1.05 -1.52
CA ASP A 13 -4.47 0.61 -2.40
C ASP A 13 -4.58 1.27 -3.77
N GLY A 14 -3.45 1.81 -4.26
CA GLY A 14 -3.38 2.50 -5.55
C GLY A 14 -4.28 3.74 -5.70
N VAL A 15 -4.71 4.39 -4.61
CA VAL A 15 -5.69 5.50 -4.69
C VAL A 15 -5.18 6.75 -5.41
N GLY A 16 -3.86 6.97 -5.39
CA GLY A 16 -3.23 8.10 -6.07
C GLY A 16 -3.18 7.87 -7.58
N ASP A 17 -3.59 8.88 -8.35
CA ASP A 17 -3.60 8.81 -9.82
C ASP A 17 -3.31 10.18 -10.43
N ARG A 18 -3.15 10.22 -11.75
CA ARG A 18 -2.97 11.41 -12.58
C ARG A 18 -4.29 11.84 -13.21
N PRO A 19 -4.42 13.12 -13.61
CA PRO A 19 -5.51 13.60 -14.43
C PRO A 19 -5.71 12.75 -15.71
N LEU A 20 -6.93 12.32 -15.97
CA LEU A 20 -7.31 11.56 -17.16
C LEU A 20 -8.16 12.40 -18.10
N HIS A 21 -7.87 12.34 -19.41
CA HIS A 21 -8.61 13.07 -20.43
C HIS A 21 -10.10 12.69 -20.45
N ASP A 22 -10.40 11.39 -20.38
CA ASP A 22 -11.77 10.86 -20.43
C ASP A 22 -12.61 11.22 -19.18
N LEU A 23 -11.96 11.69 -18.12
CA LEU A 23 -12.60 12.22 -16.91
C LEU A 23 -12.64 13.76 -16.89
N GLY A 24 -12.39 14.41 -18.03
CA GLY A 24 -12.35 15.87 -18.14
C GLY A 24 -11.18 16.49 -17.36
N GLY A 25 -10.03 15.82 -17.31
CA GLY A 25 -8.84 16.28 -16.59
C GLY A 25 -8.88 16.04 -15.07
N LYS A 26 -9.76 15.15 -14.60
CA LYS A 26 -9.83 14.73 -13.19
C LYS A 26 -9.09 13.42 -12.96
N THR A 27 -8.66 13.17 -11.72
CA THR A 27 -8.28 11.81 -11.30
C THR A 27 -9.52 10.94 -11.05
N PRO A 28 -9.42 9.61 -10.99
CA PRO A 28 -10.53 8.75 -10.61
C PRO A 28 -11.15 9.10 -9.25
N LEU A 29 -10.33 9.43 -8.24
CA LEU A 29 -10.83 9.84 -6.93
C LEU A 29 -11.64 11.15 -6.98
N GLN A 30 -11.22 12.10 -7.83
CA GLN A 30 -11.96 13.36 -8.02
C GLN A 30 -13.25 13.18 -8.84
N ALA A 31 -13.29 12.21 -9.75
CA ALA A 31 -14.47 11.93 -10.56
C ALA A 31 -15.50 11.08 -9.81
N ALA A 32 -15.06 10.26 -8.84
CA ALA A 32 -15.93 9.43 -8.02
C ALA A 32 -16.83 10.25 -7.09
N ARG A 33 -18.02 9.73 -6.80
CA ARG A 33 -18.93 10.31 -5.80
C ARG A 33 -18.55 9.78 -4.41
N THR A 34 -17.86 10.60 -3.62
CA THR A 34 -17.26 10.20 -2.34
C THR A 34 -17.76 10.99 -1.11
N PRO A 35 -19.09 11.12 -0.89
CA PRO A 35 -19.63 12.05 0.10
C PRO A 35 -19.14 11.83 1.53
N VAL A 36 -18.79 10.59 1.90
CA VAL A 36 -18.23 10.27 3.22
C VAL A 36 -16.78 10.71 3.33
N LEU A 37 -15.94 10.47 2.32
CA LEU A 37 -14.56 10.94 2.30
C LEU A 37 -14.52 12.47 2.23
N ASP A 38 -15.39 13.08 1.45
CA ASP A 38 -15.52 14.54 1.33
C ASP A 38 -15.85 15.17 2.68
N ARG A 39 -16.78 14.55 3.44
CA ARG A 39 -17.11 14.98 4.80
C ARG A 39 -15.92 14.82 5.75
N LEU A 40 -15.23 13.67 5.73
CA LEU A 40 -14.07 13.42 6.58
C LEU A 40 -12.93 14.42 6.29
N ALA A 41 -12.68 14.71 5.01
CA ALA A 41 -11.69 15.70 4.59
C ALA A 41 -12.06 17.12 5.06
N LYS A 42 -13.35 17.48 5.01
CA LYS A 42 -13.85 18.79 5.46
C LYS A 42 -13.79 18.96 6.99
N GLU A 43 -14.09 17.91 7.75
CA GLU A 43 -14.15 17.93 9.22
C GLU A 43 -12.82 17.60 9.89
N GLY A 44 -11.86 17.06 9.13
CA GLY A 44 -10.56 16.57 9.61
C GLY A 44 -9.36 17.42 9.21
N GLN A 45 -8.20 16.76 9.13
CA GLN A 45 -6.95 17.34 8.66
C GLN A 45 -6.49 16.59 7.40
N ASN A 46 -5.93 17.33 6.45
CA ASN A 46 -5.50 16.80 5.17
C ASN A 46 -4.01 17.09 4.95
N ALA A 47 -3.31 16.17 4.32
CA ALA A 47 -1.92 16.32 3.92
C ALA A 47 -1.63 15.46 2.68
N LEU A 48 -0.53 15.75 2.01
CA LEU A 48 0.08 14.84 1.04
C LEU A 48 1.15 14.01 1.76
N MET A 49 1.32 12.76 1.32
CA MET A 49 2.27 11.83 1.91
C MET A 49 3.03 11.11 0.81
N ASP A 50 4.34 11.27 0.80
CA ASP A 50 5.24 10.36 0.09
C ASP A 50 5.51 9.15 1.00
N VAL A 51 5.03 7.97 0.59
CA VAL A 51 5.12 6.76 1.44
C VAL A 51 6.57 6.39 1.77
N ILE A 52 7.50 6.61 0.84
CA ILE A 52 8.94 6.37 1.05
C ILE A 52 9.72 7.69 0.94
N SER A 53 9.68 8.34 -0.22
CA SER A 53 10.36 9.61 -0.49
C SER A 53 9.85 10.22 -1.79
N PRO A 54 10.01 11.54 -2.02
CA PRO A 54 9.62 12.16 -3.28
C PRO A 54 10.24 11.46 -4.49
N GLY A 55 9.39 11.06 -5.43
CA GLY A 55 9.81 10.41 -6.67
C GLY A 55 10.17 8.92 -6.54
N ILE A 56 10.04 8.30 -5.37
CA ILE A 56 10.26 6.86 -5.19
C ILE A 56 8.92 6.13 -5.27
N THR A 57 8.72 5.33 -6.32
CA THR A 57 7.56 4.46 -6.45
C THR A 57 7.65 3.30 -5.45
N PRO A 58 6.72 3.18 -4.49
CA PRO A 58 6.74 2.09 -3.54
C PRO A 58 6.11 0.82 -4.12
N GLY A 59 6.68 -0.35 -3.81
CA GLY A 59 5.98 -1.63 -3.94
C GLY A 59 5.01 -1.81 -2.78
N SER A 60 3.91 -2.56 -2.95
CA SER A 60 2.91 -2.73 -1.87
C SER A 60 3.53 -3.25 -0.57
N ASP A 61 4.53 -4.11 -0.64
CA ASP A 61 5.26 -4.63 0.51
C ASP A 61 6.04 -3.55 1.28
N THR A 62 6.93 -2.84 0.60
CA THR A 62 7.73 -1.73 1.16
C THR A 62 6.86 -0.56 1.60
N ALA A 63 5.75 -0.30 0.90
CA ALA A 63 4.76 0.70 1.27
C ALA A 63 4.16 0.41 2.65
N HIS A 64 3.66 -0.82 2.85
CA HIS A 64 3.01 -1.18 4.11
C HIS A 64 4.00 -1.15 5.28
N LEU A 65 5.26 -1.58 5.10
CA LEU A 65 6.30 -1.43 6.12
C LEU A 65 6.47 0.03 6.55
N ALA A 66 6.60 0.95 5.58
CA ALA A 66 6.72 2.37 5.87
C ALA A 66 5.48 2.95 6.57
N LEU A 67 4.27 2.57 6.15
CA LEU A 67 3.02 3.01 6.77
C LEU A 67 2.87 2.51 8.22
N PHE A 68 3.44 1.35 8.55
CA PHE A 68 3.49 0.84 9.92
C PHE A 68 4.67 1.40 10.75
N GLY A 69 5.48 2.28 10.18
CA GLY A 69 6.56 2.98 10.87
C GLY A 69 7.94 2.32 10.79
N TYR A 70 8.11 1.29 9.95
CA TYR A 70 9.40 0.65 9.72
C TYR A 70 10.18 1.35 8.61
N ASN A 71 11.52 1.31 8.68
CA ASN A 71 12.36 1.77 7.59
C ASN A 71 12.50 0.66 6.53
N PRO A 72 11.89 0.78 5.34
CA PRO A 72 11.92 -0.29 4.33
C PRO A 72 13.31 -0.53 3.75
N LYS A 73 14.27 0.39 3.93
CA LYS A 73 15.66 0.16 3.48
C LYS A 73 16.43 -0.79 4.40
N GLU A 74 16.05 -0.85 5.67
CA GLU A 74 16.75 -1.61 6.71
C GLU A 74 16.00 -2.91 7.06
N GLU A 75 14.67 -2.86 7.07
CA GLU A 75 13.81 -3.90 7.65
C GLU A 75 13.16 -4.81 6.60
N TYR A 76 13.30 -4.52 5.31
CA TYR A 76 12.59 -5.27 4.26
C TYR A 76 13.22 -6.66 4.03
N PRO A 77 12.51 -7.76 4.33
CA PRO A 77 13.05 -9.12 4.22
C PRO A 77 13.03 -9.68 2.78
N GLY A 78 12.51 -8.91 1.82
CA GLY A 78 12.16 -9.39 0.49
C GLY A 78 10.70 -9.83 0.39
N ARG A 79 10.20 -9.91 -0.85
CA ARG A 79 8.79 -10.23 -1.13
C ARG A 79 8.42 -11.67 -0.77
N GLY A 80 9.33 -12.63 -1.01
CA GLY A 80 9.09 -14.05 -0.75
C GLY A 80 8.65 -14.34 0.69
N PRO A 81 9.44 -13.93 1.71
CA PRO A 81 9.07 -14.14 3.11
C PRO A 81 7.71 -13.55 3.49
N LEU A 82 7.36 -12.37 2.96
CA LEU A 82 6.06 -11.74 3.23
C LEU A 82 4.89 -12.51 2.61
N GLU A 83 5.05 -13.01 1.38
CA GLU A 83 4.04 -13.84 0.71
C GLU A 83 3.88 -15.18 1.44
N THR A 84 4.98 -15.80 1.91
CA THR A 84 4.93 -17.02 2.74
C THR A 84 4.07 -16.82 3.98
N LEU A 85 4.29 -15.74 4.73
CA LEU A 85 3.46 -15.40 5.89
C LEU A 85 1.99 -15.18 5.50
N GLY A 86 1.73 -14.55 4.35
CA GLY A 86 0.38 -14.35 3.81
C GLY A 86 -0.37 -15.65 3.50
N THR A 87 0.35 -16.74 3.23
CA THR A 87 -0.24 -18.09 3.02
C THR A 87 -0.46 -18.88 4.31
N GLY A 88 -0.07 -18.34 5.47
CA GLY A 88 -0.13 -19.03 6.76
C GLY A 88 1.03 -20.00 7.01
N LEU A 89 2.05 -20.00 6.15
CA LEU A 89 3.28 -20.76 6.34
C LEU A 89 4.27 -19.96 7.21
N GLU A 90 5.08 -20.66 7.97
CA GLU A 90 6.18 -20.03 8.72
C GLU A 90 7.36 -19.71 7.79
N SER A 91 8.02 -18.57 8.03
CA SER A 91 9.31 -18.21 7.42
C SER A 91 10.31 -17.93 8.54
N LYS A 92 11.47 -18.59 8.53
CA LYS A 92 12.51 -18.43 9.56
C LYS A 92 13.72 -17.67 9.01
N PRO A 93 14.52 -17.03 9.87
CA PRO A 93 15.79 -16.44 9.44
C PRO A 93 16.68 -17.48 8.75
N GLY A 94 17.14 -17.16 7.54
CA GLY A 94 17.93 -18.06 6.69
C GLY A 94 17.11 -18.80 5.63
N ASP A 95 15.79 -18.85 5.75
CA ASP A 95 14.93 -19.40 4.69
C ASP A 95 14.93 -18.48 3.47
N VAL A 96 14.94 -19.09 2.28
CA VAL A 96 14.79 -18.37 1.02
C VAL A 96 13.42 -18.72 0.43
N ALA A 97 12.57 -17.72 0.31
CA ALA A 97 11.23 -17.87 -0.23
C ALA A 97 11.08 -17.14 -1.57
N PHE A 98 10.27 -17.72 -2.46
CA PHE A 98 9.98 -17.17 -3.78
C PHE A 98 8.48 -17.10 -4.00
N ARG A 99 8.03 -15.98 -4.59
CA ARG A 99 6.70 -15.89 -5.18
C ARG A 99 6.75 -16.60 -6.53
N ALA A 100 5.96 -17.65 -6.69
CA ALA A 100 5.85 -18.39 -7.94
C ALA A 100 4.53 -18.11 -8.65
N ASN A 101 4.53 -18.32 -9.96
CA ASN A 101 3.34 -18.32 -10.81
C ASN A 101 3.27 -19.66 -11.53
N PHE A 102 2.06 -20.19 -11.69
CA PHE A 102 1.84 -21.19 -12.71
C PHE A 102 1.96 -20.54 -14.09
N ALA A 103 2.68 -21.21 -14.98
CA ALA A 103 2.85 -20.81 -16.38
C ALA A 103 2.78 -22.06 -17.26
N THR A 104 2.40 -21.86 -18.52
CA THR A 104 2.43 -22.90 -19.55
C THR A 104 3.70 -22.73 -20.37
N VAL A 105 4.44 -23.81 -20.57
CA VAL A 105 5.62 -23.84 -21.44
C VAL A 105 5.33 -24.83 -22.55
N ASP A 106 5.34 -24.35 -23.79
CA ASP A 106 5.34 -25.17 -24.99
C ASP A 106 6.76 -25.18 -25.59
N LYS A 107 7.12 -26.28 -26.25
CA LYS A 107 8.38 -26.40 -26.99
C LYS A 107 8.25 -25.96 -28.45
N ASP A 108 7.01 -25.81 -28.93
CA ASP A 108 6.67 -25.38 -30.29
C ASP A 108 6.56 -23.86 -30.42
#